data_AF-A0A7J2UQ98-F1
#
_entry.id   AF-A0A7J2UQ98-F1
#
_cell.length_a   1.000
_cell.length_b   1.000
_cell.length_c   1.000
_cell.angle_alpha   90.00
_cell.angle_beta   90.00
_cell.angle_gamma   90.00
#
_symmetry.space_group_name_H-M   'P 1'
#
loop_
_entity.id
_entity.type
_entity.pdbx_description
1 polymer ?
#
loop_
_entity_poly.entity_id
_entity_poly.type
_entity_poly.pdbx_seq_one_letter_code
_entity_poly.pdbx_strand_id
1 'polypeptide(L)'
;IGGRYYKQYRGMGSPSAMAKRYSLDRYSMPAKGIAEGVEGWVPYKGEVSTVVRELCEGLRAAMGYAGAKSIRDLWEKGRFGLLTSAGMEETKPHDILLPSETVERF
;
A
#
# COMPACT_ATOMS: atom_id res chain seq x y z
N ILE A 1 -10.72 16.68 -2.03
CA ILE A 1 -12.09 16.22 -1.67
C ILE A 1 -12.27 16.57 -0.19
N GLY A 2 -13.30 17.34 0.18
CA GLY A 2 -13.49 17.75 1.59
C GLY A 2 -12.29 18.46 2.22
N GLY A 3 -11.64 19.37 1.49
CA GLY A 3 -10.47 20.14 1.99
C GLY A 3 -9.13 19.39 1.99
N ARG A 4 -9.10 18.10 1.67
CA ARG A 4 -7.87 17.29 1.62
C ARG A 4 -7.39 17.07 0.19
N TYR A 5 -6.08 16.95 0.02
CA TYR A 5 -5.43 16.64 -1.26
C TYR A 5 -5.48 15.14 -1.55
N TYR A 6 -5.76 14.79 -2.81
CA TYR A 6 -5.81 13.41 -3.30
C TYR A 6 -5.10 13.31 -4.65
N LYS A 7 -4.69 12.10 -5.00
CA LYS A 7 -4.19 11.74 -6.32
C LYS A 7 -5.09 10.66 -6.92
N GLN A 8 -5.31 10.73 -8.23
CA GLN A 8 -6.01 9.66 -8.95
C GLN A 8 -5.14 8.40 -8.92
N TYR A 9 -5.76 7.28 -8.60
CA TYR A 9 -5.15 5.96 -8.61
C TYR A 9 -5.99 5.03 -9.46
N ARG A 10 -5.34 4.21 -10.29
CA ARG A 10 -6.03 3.26 -11.16
C ARG A 10 -5.17 2.03 -11.43
N GLY A 11 -5.81 0.87 -11.48
CA GLY A 11 -5.17 -0.36 -11.95
C GLY A 11 -4.96 -0.32 -13.47
N MET A 12 -3.95 -1.02 -13.98
CA MET A 12 -3.67 -1.04 -15.43
C MET A 12 -4.77 -1.73 -16.26
N GLY A 13 -5.53 -2.66 -15.65
CA GLY A 13 -6.71 -3.30 -16.24
C GLY A 13 -8.02 -2.53 -16.04
N SER A 14 -7.96 -1.26 -15.64
CA SER A 14 -9.14 -0.41 -15.49
C SER A 14 -9.61 0.16 -16.83
N PRO A 15 -10.90 0.51 -16.98
CA PRO A 15 -11.43 1.03 -18.24
C PRO A 15 -10.66 2.23 -18.79
N SER A 16 -10.32 3.23 -17.96
CA SER A 16 -9.58 4.42 -18.39
C SER A 16 -8.11 4.12 -18.72
N ALA A 17 -7.49 3.13 -18.08
CA ALA A 17 -6.13 2.72 -18.38
C ALA A 17 -6.08 1.93 -19.70
N MET A 18 -7.02 1.01 -19.92
CA MET A 18 -7.15 0.25 -21.17
C MET A 18 -7.46 1.17 -22.35
N ALA A 19 -8.39 2.13 -22.18
CA ALA A 19 -8.72 3.11 -23.20
C ALA A 19 -7.51 4.01 -23.55
N LYS A 20 -6.72 4.43 -22.55
CA LYS A 20 -5.50 5.23 -22.80
C LYS A 20 -4.42 4.41 -23.52
N ARG A 21 -4.25 3.13 -23.19
CA ARG A 21 -3.29 2.24 -23.88
C ARG A 21 -3.67 2.04 -25.34
N TYR A 22 -4.95 1.90 -25.63
CA TYR A 22 -5.47 1.86 -27.00
C TYR A 22 -5.20 3.16 -27.76
N SER A 23 -5.34 4.32 -27.11
CA SER A 23 -5.08 5.62 -27.75
C SER A 23 -3.61 5.84 -28.16
N LEU A 24 -2.67 5.07 -27.60
CA LEU A 24 -1.23 5.18 -27.86
C LEU A 24 -0.74 4.28 -29.00
N ASP A 25 -1.52 3.27 -29.40
CA ASP A 25 -1.17 2.35 -30.50
C ASP A 25 -2.42 1.94 -31.28
N ARG A 26 -2.61 2.58 -32.45
CA ARG A 26 -3.77 2.40 -33.36
C ARG A 26 -3.95 0.95 -33.83
N TYR A 27 -2.88 0.16 -33.82
CA TYR A 27 -2.89 -1.23 -34.31
C TYR A 27 -2.90 -2.28 -33.19
N SER A 28 -2.97 -1.84 -31.92
CA SER A 28 -3.07 -2.75 -30.79
C SER A 28 -4.45 -3.42 -30.76
N MET A 29 -4.48 -4.75 -30.89
CA MET A 29 -5.69 -5.53 -30.73
C MET A 29 -6.25 -5.36 -29.30
N PRO A 30 -7.58 -5.31 -29.12
CA PRO A 30 -8.17 -5.13 -27.80
C PRO A 30 -7.70 -6.22 -26.84
N ALA A 31 -7.21 -5.81 -25.67
CA ALA A 31 -7.15 -6.70 -24.51
C ALA A 31 -8.59 -7.10 -24.14
N LYS A 32 -8.78 -8.27 -23.51
CA LYS A 32 -10.08 -8.81 -23.06
C LYS A 32 -11.04 -7.68 -22.64
N GLY A 33 -12.27 -7.68 -23.18
CA GLY A 33 -13.29 -6.65 -22.90
C GLY A 33 -13.85 -6.65 -21.46
N ILE A 34 -13.17 -7.29 -20.52
CA ILE A 34 -13.55 -7.37 -19.11
C ILE A 34 -12.52 -6.55 -18.33
N ALA A 35 -13.00 -5.54 -17.61
CA ALA A 35 -12.14 -4.75 -16.73
C ALA A 35 -11.77 -5.58 -15.49
N GLU A 36 -10.47 -5.72 -15.25
CA GLU A 36 -9.90 -6.40 -14.07
C GLU A 36 -9.41 -5.39 -13.01
N GLY A 37 -9.36 -4.10 -13.36
CA GLY A 37 -8.89 -3.03 -12.49
C GLY A 37 -9.96 -2.04 -12.09
N VAL A 38 -9.82 -1.49 -10.89
CA VAL A 38 -10.64 -0.38 -10.36
C VAL A 38 -9.91 0.96 -10.47
N GLU A 39 -10.67 2.03 -10.32
CA GLU A 39 -10.19 3.42 -10.34
C GLU A 39 -10.72 4.14 -9.13
N GLY A 40 -9.97 5.12 -8.64
CA GLY A 40 -10.37 5.91 -7.49
C GLY A 40 -9.35 6.97 -7.13
N TRP A 41 -9.42 7.41 -5.88
CA TRP A 41 -8.60 8.48 -5.34
C TRP A 41 -7.90 7.99 -4.08
N VAL A 42 -6.62 8.29 -3.96
CA VAL A 42 -5.84 8.04 -2.75
C VAL A 42 -5.42 9.37 -2.13
N PRO A 43 -5.37 9.50 -0.79
CA PRO A 43 -4.84 10.69 -0.14
C PRO A 43 -3.42 11.01 -0.63
N TYR A 44 -3.09 12.29 -0.70
CA TYR A 44 -1.73 12.71 -1.03
C TYR A 44 -0.77 12.37 0.11
N LYS A 45 0.24 11.53 -0.18
CA LYS A 45 1.22 11.02 0.79
C LYS A 45 2.52 11.84 0.92
N GLY A 46 2.64 12.97 0.23
CA GLY A 46 3.88 13.75 0.23
C GLY A 46 4.94 13.27 -0.78
N GLU A 47 6.21 13.55 -0.44
CA GLU A 47 7.42 13.20 -1.18
C GLU A 47 7.71 11.69 -1.13
N VAL A 48 8.18 11.13 -2.24
CA VAL A 48 8.51 9.68 -2.33
C VAL A 48 9.63 9.31 -1.36
N SER A 49 10.62 10.19 -1.19
CA SER A 49 11.74 9.97 -0.27
C SER A 49 11.29 9.76 1.18
N THR A 50 10.23 10.45 1.60
CA THR A 50 9.68 10.33 2.96
C THR A 50 9.02 8.97 3.14
N VAL A 51 8.16 8.56 2.20
CA VAL A 51 7.46 7.26 2.24
C VAL A 51 8.46 6.10 2.22
N VAL A 52 9.49 6.18 1.37
CA VAL A 52 10.53 5.14 1.28
C VAL A 52 11.33 5.05 2.58
N ARG A 53 11.69 6.19 3.18
CA ARG A 53 12.40 6.21 4.46
C ARG A 53 11.59 5.53 5.57
N GLU A 54 10.31 5.88 5.71
CA GLU A 54 9.43 5.29 6.74
C GLU A 54 9.29 3.77 6.54
N LEU A 55 9.14 3.31 5.29
CA LEU A 55 9.12 1.88 4.97
C LEU A 55 10.43 1.18 5.37
N CYS A 56 11.58 1.79 5.06
CA CYS A 56 12.88 1.26 5.42
C CYS A 56 13.10 1.22 6.94
N GLU A 57 12.65 2.23 7.67
CA GLU A 57 12.73 2.28 9.14
C GLU A 57 11.91 1.15 9.78
N GLY A 58 10.66 0.96 9.34
CA GLY A 58 9.81 -0.14 9.80
C GLY A 58 10.40 -1.52 9.48
N LEU A 59 10.95 -1.70 8.28
CA LEU A 59 11.61 -2.96 7.90
C LEU A 59 12.85 -3.24 8.78
N ARG A 60 13.66 -2.23 9.07
CA ARG A 60 14.83 -2.39 9.95
C ARG A 60 14.43 -2.78 11.37
N ALA A 61 13.36 -2.19 11.91
CA ALA A 61 12.82 -2.58 13.21
C ALA A 61 12.36 -4.05 13.21
N ALA A 62 11.61 -4.46 12.18
CA ALA A 62 11.17 -5.85 11.99
C ALA A 62 12.34 -6.84 11.89
N MET A 63 13.39 -6.49 11.13
CA MET A 63 14.62 -7.27 11.05
C MET A 63 15.33 -7.41 12.41
N GLY A 64 15.27 -6.36 13.24
CA GLY A 64 15.75 -6.38 14.62
C GLY A 64 15.03 -7.43 15.47
N TYR A 65 13.68 -7.43 15.46
CA TYR A 65 12.87 -8.43 16.17
C TYR A 65 13.15 -9.86 15.69
N ALA A 66 13.40 -10.04 14.39
CA ALA A 66 13.72 -11.34 13.81
C ALA A 66 15.20 -11.77 13.99
N GLY A 67 16.07 -10.93 14.57
CA GLY A 67 17.50 -11.20 14.69
C GLY A 67 18.24 -11.33 13.35
N ALA A 68 17.74 -10.62 12.34
CA ALA A 68 18.23 -10.69 10.96
C ALA A 68 19.12 -9.48 10.60
N LYS A 69 20.35 -9.73 10.17
CA LYS A 69 21.29 -8.66 9.76
C LYS A 69 21.15 -8.23 8.31
N SER A 70 20.46 -9.02 7.49
CA SER A 70 20.22 -8.75 6.07
C SER A 70 18.86 -9.30 5.62
N ILE A 71 18.39 -8.93 4.43
CA ILE A 71 17.15 -9.46 3.85
C ILE A 71 17.23 -10.98 3.66
N ARG A 72 18.39 -11.48 3.23
CA ARG A 72 18.62 -12.92 3.08
C ARG A 72 18.53 -13.64 4.43
N ASP A 73 19.12 -13.05 5.46
CA ASP A 73 19.06 -13.55 6.83
C ASP A 73 17.62 -13.56 7.37
N LEU A 74 16.82 -12.55 7.02
CA LEU A 74 15.39 -12.50 7.34
C LEU A 74 14.60 -13.61 6.66
N TRP A 75 14.90 -13.92 5.40
CA TRP A 75 14.26 -15.04 4.69
C TRP A 75 14.61 -16.41 5.29
N GLU A 76 15.83 -16.58 5.80
CA GLU A 76 16.29 -17.84 6.39
C GLU A 76 15.79 -18.02 7.85
N LYS A 77 15.85 -16.95 8.66
CA LYS A 77 15.51 -16.99 10.09
C LYS A 77 14.06 -16.64 10.42
N GLY A 78 13.41 -15.84 9.57
CA GLY A 78 12.04 -15.39 9.80
C GLY A 78 11.09 -16.56 10.01
N ARG A 79 10.19 -16.41 10.98
CA ARG A 79 9.12 -17.37 11.26
C ARG A 79 7.80 -16.61 11.32
N PHE A 80 6.76 -17.21 10.75
CA PHE A 80 5.42 -16.66 10.75
C PHE A 80 4.57 -17.42 11.75
N GLY A 81 3.81 -16.67 12.55
CA GLY A 81 2.70 -17.21 13.33
C GLY A 81 1.40 -17.03 12.56
N LEU A 82 0.48 -17.98 12.71
CA LEU A 82 -0.88 -17.81 12.23
C LEU A 82 -1.66 -17.03 13.29
N LEU A 83 -2.36 -15.98 12.85
CA LEU A 83 -3.23 -15.18 13.69
C LEU A 83 -4.69 -15.54 13.36
N THR A 84 -5.51 -15.60 14.40
CA THR A 84 -6.98 -15.62 14.24
C THR A 84 -7.48 -14.22 13.91
N SER A 85 -8.75 -14.10 13.51
CA SER A 85 -9.37 -12.79 13.32
C SER A 85 -9.31 -11.92 14.57
N ALA A 86 -9.43 -12.52 15.76
CA ALA A 86 -9.33 -11.79 17.03
C ALA A 86 -7.90 -11.28 17.28
N GLY A 87 -6.86 -12.09 17.03
CA GLY A 87 -5.46 -11.66 17.17
C GLY A 87 -5.06 -10.56 16.18
N MET A 88 -5.73 -10.48 15.03
CA MET A 88 -5.52 -9.38 14.09
C MET A 88 -6.09 -8.05 14.61
N GLU A 89 -7.21 -8.07 15.33
CA GLU A 89 -7.73 -6.87 15.99
C GLU A 89 -6.85 -6.47 17.19
N GLU A 90 -6.32 -7.44 17.94
CA GLU A 90 -5.37 -7.22 19.04
C GLU A 90 -4.07 -6.52 18.58
N THR A 91 -3.68 -6.68 17.32
CA THR A 91 -2.45 -6.05 16.79
C THR A 91 -2.59 -4.53 16.60
N LYS A 92 -3.82 -4.02 16.48
CA LYS A 92 -4.08 -2.57 16.33
C LYS A 92 -4.15 -1.92 17.70
N PRO A 93 -3.95 -0.60 17.82
CA PRO A 93 -4.30 0.09 19.06
C PRO A 93 -5.78 -0.17 19.42
N HIS A 94 -6.03 -0.76 20.59
CA HIS A 94 -7.37 -1.05 21.10
C HIS A 94 -7.48 -0.69 22.59
N ASP A 95 -8.72 -0.54 23.08
CA ASP A 95 -9.06 -0.24 24.48
C ASP A 95 -8.49 1.08 25.06
N ILE A 96 -8.18 2.05 24.18
CA ILE A 96 -7.73 3.39 24.56
C ILE A 96 -8.48 4.47 23.79
N LEU A 97 -8.69 5.63 24.42
CA LEU A 97 -9.15 6.82 23.73
C LEU A 97 -7.98 7.41 22.96
N LEU A 98 -8.01 7.27 21.64
CA LEU A 98 -7.09 8.00 20.79
C LEU A 98 -7.46 9.49 20.85
N PRO A 99 -6.48 10.40 21.08
CA PRO A 99 -6.76 11.82 21.03
C PRO A 99 -7.39 12.16 19.67
N SER A 100 -8.48 12.94 19.71
CA SER A 100 -9.30 13.31 18.56
C SER A 100 -8.45 13.63 17.33
N GLU A 101 -8.79 13.02 16.20
CA GLU A 101 -8.10 13.04 14.91
C GLU A 101 -7.43 14.38 14.55
N THR A 102 -6.18 14.57 14.97
CA THR A 102 -5.17 15.14 14.09
C THR A 102 -4.41 13.96 13.54
N VAL A 103 -5.01 13.28 12.56
CA VAL A 103 -4.28 12.34 11.69
C VAL A 103 -3.43 13.20 10.74
N GLU A 104 -2.46 13.92 11.31
CA GLU A 104 -1.25 14.29 10.60
C GLU A 104 -0.41 13.01 10.52
N ARG A 105 -0.19 12.54 9.29
CA ARG A 105 0.38 11.24 8.88
C ARG A 105 -0.71 10.17 8.71
N PHE A 106 -1.22 10.02 7.48
CA PHE A 106 -0.65 9.16 6.43
C PHE A 106 -1.31 9.44 5.07
#